data_AF-A0A6B3EDW0-F1
#
_entry.id   AF-A0A6B3EDW0-F1
#
_cell.length_a   1.000
_cell.length_b   1.000
_cell.length_c   1.000
_cell.angle_alpha   90.00
_cell.angle_beta   90.00
_cell.angle_gamma   90.00
#
_symmetry.space_group_name_H-M   'P 1'
#
loop_
_entity.id
_entity.type
_entity.pdbx_description
1 polymer ?
#
loop_
_entity_poly.entity_id
_entity_poly.type
_entity_poly.pdbx_seq_one_letter_code
_entity_poly.pdbx_strand_id
1 'polypeptide(L)'
;MKPGETTIQGQVTRDGEPVAGYVRLLDSTGEFTAEVPTSATGQFRFYAAEGTWTVRALVPGATADRTVVAQQGGLAEVAIAV
;
A
#
# COMPACT_ATOMS: atom_id res chain seq x y z
N MET A 1 3.09 -15.82 -11.19
CA MET A 1 2.68 -15.80 -9.78
C MET A 1 3.58 -16.77 -9.04
N LYS A 2 4.45 -16.30 -8.14
CA LYS A 2 5.18 -17.23 -7.27
C LYS A 2 4.18 -17.83 -6.28
N PRO A 3 4.29 -19.13 -5.93
CA PRO A 3 3.43 -19.71 -4.91
C PRO A 3 3.62 -18.97 -3.58
N GLY A 4 2.53 -18.43 -3.01
CA GLY A 4 2.52 -17.79 -1.68
C GLY A 4 2.52 -16.26 -1.65
N GLU A 5 2.86 -15.58 -2.75
CA GLU A 5 2.76 -14.11 -2.81
C GLU A 5 1.30 -13.66 -2.95
N THR A 6 0.93 -12.68 -2.13
CA THR A 6 -0.37 -12.01 -2.08
C THR A 6 -0.25 -10.64 -2.73
N THR A 7 -1.34 -10.12 -3.27
CA THR A 7 -1.34 -8.77 -3.86
C THR A 7 -1.97 -7.79 -2.89
N ILE A 8 -1.24 -6.74 -2.53
CA ILE A 8 -1.79 -5.56 -1.85
C ILE A 8 -1.79 -4.43 -2.86
N GLN A 9 -2.96 -3.90 -3.20
CA GLN A 9 -3.07 -2.79 -4.14
C GLN A 9 -4.05 -1.75 -3.65
N GLY A 10 -3.96 -0.54 -4.20
CA GLY A 10 -4.82 0.53 -3.74
C GLY A 10 -4.66 1.81 -4.51
N GLN A 11 -5.34 2.82 -4.02
CA GLN A 11 -5.30 4.18 -4.55
C GLN A 11 -5.14 5.17 -3.39
N VAL A 12 -4.30 6.17 -3.61
CA VAL A 12 -4.15 7.32 -2.73
C VAL A 12 -4.91 8.50 -3.32
N THR A 13 -5.77 9.12 -2.52
CA THR A 13 -6.54 10.31 -2.91
C THR A 13 -6.41 11.42 -1.88
N ARG A 14 -6.53 12.67 -2.33
CA ARG A 14 -6.72 13.87 -1.51
C ARG A 14 -7.96 14.58 -1.99
N ASP A 15 -8.90 14.85 -1.08
CA ASP A 15 -10.18 15.49 -1.41
C ASP A 15 -10.94 14.78 -2.55
N GLY A 16 -10.79 13.45 -2.64
CA GLY A 16 -11.38 12.61 -3.70
C GLY A 16 -10.57 12.53 -5.00
N GLU A 17 -9.55 13.36 -5.18
CA GLU A 17 -8.70 13.39 -6.37
C GLU A 17 -7.46 12.50 -6.21
N PRO A 18 -7.00 11.79 -7.26
CA PRO A 18 -5.77 11.02 -7.20
C PRO A 18 -4.55 11.90 -6.95
N VAL A 19 -3.64 11.44 -6.09
CA VAL A 19 -2.42 12.20 -5.76
C VAL A 19 -1.16 11.38 -6.00
N ALA A 20 -0.14 12.06 -6.54
CA ALA A 20 1.19 11.48 -6.73
C ALA A 20 2.01 11.53 -5.44
N GLY A 21 2.78 10.47 -5.19
CA GLY A 21 3.70 10.36 -4.07
C GLY A 21 4.32 8.97 -4.03
N TYR A 22 4.64 8.52 -2.81
CA TYR A 22 5.20 7.21 -2.55
C TYR A 22 4.34 6.45 -1.56
N VAL A 23 4.31 5.14 -1.67
CA VAL A 23 3.69 4.26 -0.70
C VAL A 23 4.76 3.33 -0.18
N ARG A 24 4.84 3.19 1.15
CA ARG A 24 5.72 2.24 1.84
C ARG A 24 4.93 1.06 2.36
N LEU A 25 5.54 -0.10 2.28
CA LEU A 25 5.09 -1.31 2.97
C LEU A 25 6.01 -1.52 4.17
N LEU A 26 5.40 -1.63 5.35
CA LEU A 26 6.09 -1.96 6.59
C LEU A 26 5.53 -3.24 7.18
N ASP A 27 6.39 -4.06 7.77
CA ASP A 27 5.99 -5.31 8.39
C ASP A 27 5.23 -5.09 9.72
N SER A 28 4.88 -6.19 10.39
CA SER A 28 4.13 -6.15 11.66
C SER A 28 4.86 -5.45 12.82
N THR A 29 6.18 -5.26 12.72
CA THR A 29 7.00 -4.52 13.70
C THR A 29 7.13 -3.04 13.35
N GLY A 30 6.64 -2.64 12.16
CA GLY A 30 6.82 -1.30 11.61
C GLY A 30 8.15 -1.13 10.88
N GLU A 31 8.88 -2.21 10.59
CA GLU A 31 10.11 -2.16 9.81
C GLU A 31 9.80 -1.96 8.33
N PHE A 32 10.57 -1.08 7.68
CA PHE A 32 10.44 -0.82 6.25
C PHE A 32 10.81 -2.05 5.42
N THR A 33 9.94 -2.45 4.49
CA THR A 33 10.16 -3.62 3.62
C THR A 33 10.27 -3.23 2.15
N ALA A 34 9.42 -2.31 1.68
CA ALA A 34 9.41 -1.88 0.29
C ALA A 34 8.81 -0.48 0.11
N GLU A 35 9.12 0.17 -1.02
CA GLU A 35 8.52 1.43 -1.45
C GLU A 35 8.18 1.37 -2.94
N VAL A 36 7.03 1.92 -3.32
CA VAL A 36 6.65 2.11 -4.72
C VAL A 36 6.12 3.53 -4.93
N PRO A 37 6.39 4.17 -6.08
CA PRO A 37 5.69 5.40 -6.43
C PRO A 37 4.22 5.10 -6.77
N THR A 38 3.33 6.03 -6.49
CA THR A 38 1.97 5.98 -7.03
C THR A 38 1.97 6.33 -8.53
N SER A 39 1.06 5.75 -9.30
CA SER A 39 0.84 6.14 -10.70
C SER A 39 0.24 7.56 -10.83
N ALA A 40 0.05 8.04 -12.06
CA ALA A 40 -0.70 9.27 -12.35
C ALA A 40 -2.17 9.22 -11.88
N THR A 41 -2.71 8.02 -11.68
CA THR A 41 -4.05 7.79 -11.12
C THR A 41 -3.99 7.45 -9.62
N GLY A 42 -2.88 7.74 -8.93
CA GLY A 42 -2.73 7.51 -7.50
C GLY A 42 -2.60 6.04 -7.10
N GLN A 43 -2.48 5.12 -8.07
CA GLN A 43 -2.50 3.68 -7.81
C GLN A 43 -1.14 3.15 -7.37
N PHE A 44 -1.15 2.14 -6.51
CA PHE A 44 0.04 1.40 -6.08
C PHE A 44 -0.23 -0.10 -6.01
N ARG A 45 0.84 -0.91 -6.05
CA ARG A 45 0.76 -2.37 -5.87
C ARG A 45 2.04 -2.92 -5.24
N PHE A 46 1.87 -3.82 -4.28
CA PHE A 46 2.91 -4.66 -3.69
C PHE A 46 2.57 -6.14 -3.89
N TYR A 47 3.61 -6.95 -3.93
CA TYR A 47 3.53 -8.40 -3.76
C TYR A 47 4.20 -8.73 -2.43
N ALA A 48 3.44 -9.34 -1.52
CA ALA A 48 3.88 -9.57 -0.15
C ALA A 48 3.54 -10.98 0.31
N ALA A 49 4.29 -11.51 1.27
CA ALA A 49 3.88 -12.73 1.96
C ALA A 49 2.57 -12.52 2.73
N GLU A 50 1.91 -13.62 3.09
CA GLU A 50 0.78 -13.55 4.03
C GLU A 50 1.20 -12.91 5.36
N GLY A 51 0.28 -12.19 5.99
CA GLY A 51 0.55 -11.54 7.27
C GLY A 51 -0.11 -10.18 7.40
N THR A 52 0.21 -9.51 8.50
CA THR A 52 -0.23 -8.14 8.76
C THR A 52 0.84 -7.16 8.30
N TRP A 53 0.42 -6.19 7.50
CA TRP A 53 1.26 -5.15 6.92
C TRP A 53 0.70 -3.77 7.24
N THR A 54 1.57 -2.78 7.32
CA THR A 54 1.20 -1.37 7.29
C THR A 54 1.52 -0.80 5.92
N VAL A 55 0.51 -0.21 5.29
CA VAL A 55 0.64 0.56 4.05
C VAL A 55 0.65 2.04 4.41
N ARG A 56 1.76 2.72 4.19
CA ARG A 56 1.95 4.13 4.51
C ARG A 56 2.06 4.97 3.24
N ALA A 57 1.09 5.83 2.98
CA ALA A 57 1.16 6.81 1.91
C ALA A 57 1.94 8.05 2.37
N LEU A 58 2.88 8.48 1.55
CA LEU A 58 3.71 9.68 1.71
C LEU A 58 3.50 10.56 0.49
N VAL A 59 2.74 11.64 0.66
CA VAL A 59 2.44 12.60 -0.40
C VAL A 59 2.85 14.01 0.05
N PRO A 60 3.02 14.98 -0.86
CA PRO A 60 3.41 16.34 -0.47
C PRO A 60 2.47 16.93 0.60
N GLY A 61 3.02 17.16 1.80
CA GLY A 61 2.30 17.77 2.92
C GLY A 61 1.34 16.85 3.71
N ALA A 62 1.28 15.55 3.43
CA ALA A 62 0.44 14.63 4.21
C ALA A 62 1.02 13.21 4.29
N THR A 63 0.62 12.46 5.32
CA THR A 63 0.95 11.04 5.50
C THR A 63 -0.24 10.32 6.10
N ALA A 64 -0.52 9.12 5.61
CA ALA A 64 -1.59 8.28 6.16
C ALA A 64 -1.22 6.80 6.13
N ASP A 65 -1.63 6.09 7.18
CA ASP A 65 -1.38 4.66 7.35
C ASP A 65 -2.67 3.85 7.24
N ARG A 66 -2.57 2.64 6.69
CA ARG A 66 -3.61 1.61 6.73
C ARG A 66 -3.00 0.28 7.09
N THR A 67 -3.59 -0.40 8.08
CA THR A 67 -3.25 -1.79 8.37
C THR A 67 -4.02 -2.71 7.42
N VAL A 68 -3.32 -3.68 6.86
CA VAL A 68 -3.86 -4.66 5.91
C VAL A 68 -3.48 -6.06 6.37
N VAL A 69 -4.43 -6.98 6.32
CA VAL A 69 -4.18 -8.41 6.47
C VAL A 69 -4.15 -9.03 5.08
N ALA A 70 -2.98 -9.47 4.66
CA ALA A 70 -2.80 -10.16 3.39
C ALA A 70 -2.91 -11.67 3.61
N GLN A 71 -3.79 -12.31 2.85
CA GLN A 71 -4.04 -13.75 2.93
C GLN A 71 -3.41 -14.44 1.73
N GLN A 72 -2.81 -15.62 1.93
CA GLN A 72 -2.09 -16.37 0.88
C GLN A 72 -2.90 -16.46 -0.43
N GLY A 73 -2.31 -16.04 -1.55
CA GLY A 73 -2.96 -16.03 -2.87
C GLY A 73 -4.12 -15.02 -3.02
N GLY A 74 -4.39 -14.21 -2.00
CA GLY A 74 -5.46 -13.23 -1.97
C GLY A 74 -5.09 -11.86 -2.54
N LEU A 75 -6.13 -11.05 -2.72
CA LEU A 75 -6.06 -9.63 -3.08
C LEU A 75 -6.57 -8.79 -1.91
N ALA A 76 -5.74 -7.88 -1.42
CA ALA A 76 -6.14 -6.85 -0.46
C ALA A 76 -6.23 -5.49 -1.18
N GLU A 77 -7.42 -4.90 -1.21
CA GLU A 77 -7.65 -3.56 -1.76
C GLU A 77 -7.63 -2.50 -0.66
N VAL A 78 -6.91 -1.41 -0.90
CA VAL A 78 -6.62 -0.38 0.10
C VAL A 78 -6.93 1.00 -0.45
N ALA A 79 -7.98 1.62 0.07
CA ALA A 79 -8.24 3.04 -0.18
C ALA A 79 -7.55 3.90 0.88
N ILE A 80 -6.70 4.85 0.44
CA ILE A 80 -6.00 5.77 1.33
C ILE A 80 -6.40 7.20 0.99
N ALA A 81 -7.17 7.82 1.87
CA ALA A 81 -7.39 9.26 1.86
C ALA A 81 -6.35 9.93 2.77
N VAL A 82 -5.67 10.96 2.24
CA VAL A 82 -4.65 11.78 2.92
C VAL A 82 -5.09 13.22 3.13
#